data_AF-A0A2E9AC67-F1
#
_entry.id   AF-A0A2E9AC67-F1
#
_cell.length_a   1.000
_cell.length_b   1.000
_cell.length_c   1.000
_cell.angle_alpha   90.00
_cell.angle_beta   90.00
_cell.angle_gamma   90.00
#
_symmetry.space_group_name_H-M   'P 1'
#
loop_
_entity.id
_entity.type
_entity.pdbx_description
1 polymer ?
#
loop_
_entity_poly.entity_id
_entity_poly.type
_entity_poly.pdbx_seq_one_letter_code
_entity_poly.pdbx_strand_id
1 'polypeptide(L)'
;MESGNSISTPRDIDDVFLPHVKETGSDKVFTTTNYIVLGIALLGVMAPLLHVLASSFSSTTAVMSGHVLLWPVDFSLDGYEAVFNYKRVWVGLGNSLFYSVFGTMVNVTMTFLAAYPLARQNLPGRKFFTFLFLFTMLFGGGLIPTYLNLQKLGLLNTRWVMILPGSIAIWNLLITITYLRTTIPTEIHDAAQIDGCNDIKYLISIVLPLSKPIIAVIALFYAVQHWNTYFDALIYLRDHGLHPLQIVLREILVLQEMEMGDIDLHEYYKLMGLKELLKYSLIVVAAFPILVVYPFVQKYFIKGMMIGSIK
;
A
#
# COMPACT_ATOMS: atom_id res chain seq x y z
N MET A 1 48.30 -28.77 14.39
CA MET A 1 47.96 -28.73 12.95
C MET A 1 46.45 -28.69 12.88
N GLU A 2 45.91 -27.47 12.84
CA GLU A 2 44.49 -27.18 12.98
C GLU A 2 43.75 -27.49 11.68
N SER A 3 42.60 -28.15 11.84
CA SER A 3 41.59 -28.39 10.82
C SER A 3 40.90 -27.07 10.47
N GLY A 4 41.19 -26.53 9.28
CA GLY A 4 40.53 -25.37 8.70
C GLY A 4 39.08 -25.69 8.33
N ASN A 5 38.17 -25.15 9.13
CA ASN A 5 36.73 -25.13 8.91
C ASN A 5 36.42 -24.01 7.89
N SER A 6 36.21 -24.34 6.60
CA SER A 6 35.71 -23.36 5.63
C SER A 6 34.20 -23.50 5.48
N ILE A 7 33.50 -22.54 6.05
CA ILE A 7 32.05 -22.31 6.00
C ILE A 7 31.62 -22.25 4.53
N SER A 8 30.76 -23.19 4.11
CA SER A 8 30.09 -23.17 2.82
C SER A 8 29.18 -21.95 2.73
N THR A 9 29.35 -21.18 1.66
CA THR A 9 28.54 -20.00 1.33
C THR A 9 27.12 -20.41 0.90
N PRO A 10 26.11 -19.54 1.02
CA PRO A 10 24.71 -19.84 0.69
C PRO A 10 24.40 -20.14 -0.79
N ARG A 11 25.40 -20.20 -1.68
CA ARG A 11 25.22 -20.47 -3.12
C ARG A 11 25.03 -21.95 -3.45
N ASP A 12 25.47 -22.85 -2.57
CA ASP A 12 25.51 -24.28 -2.89
C ASP A 12 24.16 -25.01 -2.78
N ILE A 13 23.07 -24.32 -2.42
CA ILE A 13 21.74 -24.93 -2.26
C ILE A 13 20.88 -24.78 -3.53
N ASP A 14 21.15 -23.78 -4.37
CA ASP A 14 20.38 -23.52 -5.59
C ASP A 14 20.80 -24.46 -6.76
N ASP A 15 22.00 -25.03 -6.71
CA ASP A 15 22.57 -25.85 -7.78
C ASP A 15 22.10 -27.32 -7.79
N VAL A 16 21.36 -27.76 -6.75
CA VAL A 16 21.02 -29.19 -6.58
C VAL A 16 19.70 -29.60 -7.28
N PHE A 17 18.85 -28.67 -7.70
CA PHE A 17 17.47 -29.00 -8.12
C PHE A 17 17.03 -28.57 -9.52
N LEU A 18 17.88 -27.94 -10.33
CA LEU A 18 17.53 -27.59 -11.70
C LEU A 18 18.52 -28.25 -12.67
N PRO A 19 18.11 -29.23 -13.51
CA PRO A 19 18.95 -29.61 -14.63
C PRO A 19 19.23 -28.34 -15.43
N HIS A 20 20.51 -28.02 -15.69
CA HIS A 20 20.88 -26.96 -16.63
C HIS A 20 20.42 -27.37 -18.04
N VAL A 21 19.13 -27.17 -18.31
CA VAL A 21 18.55 -27.28 -19.64
C VAL A 21 19.31 -26.28 -20.49
N LYS A 22 20.10 -26.77 -21.45
CA LYS A 22 20.76 -25.91 -22.42
C LYS A 22 19.66 -25.16 -23.16
N GLU A 23 19.55 -23.86 -22.91
CA GLU A 23 18.62 -22.98 -23.62
C GLU A 23 18.79 -23.19 -25.12
N THR A 24 17.71 -23.60 -25.79
CA THR A 24 17.71 -23.71 -27.24
C THR A 24 17.92 -22.33 -27.86
N GLY A 25 18.33 -22.27 -29.14
CA GLY A 25 18.49 -20.98 -29.83
C GLY A 25 17.21 -20.12 -29.80
N SER A 26 16.04 -20.77 -29.78
CA SER A 26 14.73 -20.14 -29.60
C SER A 26 14.56 -19.57 -28.18
N ASP A 27 14.94 -20.33 -27.14
CA ASP A 27 14.85 -19.87 -25.74
C ASP A 27 15.74 -18.65 -25.49
N LYS A 28 16.93 -18.60 -26.10
CA LYS A 28 17.84 -17.45 -26.00
C LYS A 28 17.27 -16.19 -26.64
N VAL A 29 16.69 -16.32 -27.85
CA VAL A 29 16.07 -15.19 -28.55
C VAL A 29 14.83 -14.70 -27.80
N PHE A 30 14.00 -15.62 -27.30
CA PHE A 30 12.82 -15.29 -26.50
C PHE A 30 13.21 -14.56 -25.20
N THR A 31 14.16 -15.11 -24.45
CA THR A 31 14.65 -14.54 -23.18
C THR A 31 15.29 -13.16 -23.39
N THR A 32 16.10 -13.01 -24.45
CA THR A 32 16.70 -11.71 -24.80
C THR A 32 15.64 -10.69 -25.17
N THR A 33 14.65 -11.06 -25.99
CA THR A 33 13.54 -10.18 -26.35
C THR A 33 12.74 -9.77 -25.13
N ASN A 34 12.46 -10.71 -24.22
CA ASN A 34 11.77 -10.43 -22.97
C ASN A 34 12.55 -9.43 -22.09
N TYR A 35 13.86 -9.61 -21.93
CA TYR A 35 14.69 -8.65 -21.19
C TYR A 35 14.72 -7.26 -21.83
N ILE A 36 14.74 -7.17 -23.17
CA ILE A 36 14.65 -5.88 -23.87
C ILE A 36 13.30 -5.20 -23.59
N VAL A 37 12.19 -5.93 -23.73
CA VAL A 37 10.85 -5.39 -23.48
C VAL A 37 10.70 -4.94 -22.02
N LEU A 38 11.14 -5.77 -21.07
CA LEU A 38 11.12 -5.42 -19.65
C LEU A 38 12.04 -4.23 -19.33
N GLY A 39 13.20 -4.14 -19.98
CA GLY A 39 14.12 -3.01 -19.84
C GLY A 39 13.52 -1.70 -20.34
N ILE A 40 12.85 -1.71 -21.50
CA ILE A 40 12.15 -0.54 -22.04
C ILE A 40 11.00 -0.13 -21.11
N ALA A 41 10.21 -1.09 -20.63
CA ALA A 41 9.13 -0.83 -19.69
C ALA A 41 9.66 -0.22 -18.38
N LEU A 42 10.77 -0.75 -17.85
CA LEU A 42 11.43 -0.22 -16.66
C LEU A 42 11.87 1.23 -16.87
N LEU A 43 12.52 1.54 -18.00
CA LEU A 43 12.94 2.91 -18.31
C LEU A 43 11.74 3.86 -18.43
N GLY A 44 10.63 3.42 -19.03
CA GLY A 44 9.40 4.19 -19.14
C GLY A 44 8.79 4.56 -17.79
N VAL A 45 8.87 3.67 -16.80
CA VAL A 45 8.38 3.92 -15.43
C VAL A 45 9.39 4.72 -14.60
N MET A 46 10.69 4.45 -14.75
CA MET A 46 11.73 5.13 -13.98
C MET A 46 11.92 6.59 -14.39
N ALA A 47 11.79 6.92 -15.68
CA ALA A 47 12.02 8.29 -16.18
C ALA A 47 11.19 9.36 -15.44
N PRO A 48 9.85 9.26 -15.31
CA PRO A 48 9.06 10.27 -14.59
C PRO A 48 9.36 10.29 -13.08
N LEU A 49 9.68 9.14 -12.46
CA LEU A 49 10.03 9.07 -11.04
C LEU A 49 11.37 9.78 -10.77
N LEU A 50 12.37 9.55 -11.62
CA LEU A 50 13.67 10.23 -11.55
C LEU A 50 13.51 11.72 -11.79
N HIS A 51 12.66 12.13 -12.73
CA HIS A 51 12.39 13.55 -12.96
C HIS A 51 11.77 14.23 -11.73
N VAL A 52 10.79 13.59 -11.07
CA VAL A 52 10.22 14.11 -9.82
C VAL A 52 11.28 14.22 -8.72
N LEU A 53 12.12 13.19 -8.57
CA LEU A 53 13.19 13.19 -7.59
C LEU A 53 14.21 14.31 -7.87
N ALA A 54 14.69 14.42 -9.11
CA ALA A 54 15.63 15.47 -9.52
C ALA A 54 15.04 16.87 -9.33
N SER A 55 13.79 17.07 -9.72
CA SER A 55 13.09 18.35 -9.56
C SER A 55 12.91 18.73 -8.09
N SER A 56 12.74 17.75 -7.19
CA SER A 56 12.65 18.01 -5.75
C SER A 56 13.95 18.51 -5.11
N PHE A 57 15.11 18.22 -5.72
CA PHE A 57 16.44 18.62 -5.24
C PHE A 57 17.06 19.75 -6.09
N SER A 58 16.33 20.32 -7.03
CA SER A 58 16.82 21.37 -7.94
C SER A 58 16.38 22.75 -7.49
N SER A 59 17.08 23.79 -7.95
CA SER A 59 16.69 25.18 -7.67
C SER A 59 15.38 25.55 -8.36
N THR A 60 14.66 26.52 -7.78
CA THR A 60 13.43 27.09 -8.34
C THR A 60 13.61 27.52 -9.80
N THR A 61 14.71 28.21 -10.09
CA THR A 61 15.02 28.75 -11.42
C THR A 61 15.25 27.64 -12.44
N ALA A 62 15.93 26.55 -12.04
CA ALA A 62 16.17 25.41 -12.92
C ALA A 62 14.88 24.63 -13.24
N VAL A 63 14.01 24.45 -12.24
CA VAL A 63 12.71 23.76 -12.42
C VAL A 63 11.78 24.57 -13.31
N MET A 64 11.61 25.87 -13.04
CA MET A 64 10.71 26.72 -13.83
C MET A 64 11.17 26.92 -15.29
N SER A 65 12.48 26.86 -15.54
CA SER A 65 13.03 27.01 -16.89
C SER A 65 13.06 25.70 -17.69
N GLY A 66 12.63 24.58 -17.11
CA GLY A 66 12.58 23.27 -17.78
C GLY A 66 13.95 22.62 -18.02
N HIS A 67 15.01 23.09 -17.35
CA HIS A 67 16.36 22.52 -17.50
C HIS A 67 16.55 21.20 -16.74
N VAL A 68 15.65 20.87 -15.80
CA VAL A 68 15.73 19.64 -15.02
C VAL A 68 15.12 18.48 -15.82
N LEU A 69 15.98 17.56 -16.26
CA LEU A 69 15.56 16.34 -16.96
C LEU A 69 15.58 15.15 -15.99
N LEU A 70 16.72 14.47 -15.88
CA LEU A 70 16.87 13.30 -15.00
C LEU A 70 17.67 13.62 -13.75
N TRP A 71 18.63 14.53 -13.82
CA TRP A 71 19.57 14.86 -12.75
C TRP A 71 19.27 16.24 -12.15
N PRO A 72 19.52 16.43 -10.84
CA PRO A 72 19.27 17.70 -10.19
C PRO A 72 20.19 18.78 -10.77
N VAL A 73 19.65 19.97 -10.98
CA VAL A 73 20.36 21.16 -11.48
C VAL A 73 20.30 22.22 -10.40
N ASP A 74 21.46 22.81 -10.07
CA ASP A 74 21.62 23.77 -8.97
C ASP A 74 21.01 23.25 -7.66
N PHE A 75 21.69 22.28 -7.04
CA PHE A 75 21.18 21.55 -5.88
C PHE A 75 20.64 22.48 -4.79
N SER A 76 19.39 22.26 -4.39
CA SER A 76 18.71 23.04 -3.36
C SER A 76 17.80 22.14 -2.50
N LEU A 77 17.62 22.54 -1.24
CA LEU A 77 16.69 21.92 -0.28
C LEU A 77 15.50 22.83 0.05
N ASP A 78 15.37 23.97 -0.64
CA ASP A 78 14.32 24.97 -0.37
C ASP A 78 12.91 24.37 -0.48
N GLY A 79 12.72 23.43 -1.41
CA GLY A 79 11.45 22.72 -1.57
C GLY A 79 11.06 21.88 -0.36
N TYR A 80 12.02 21.20 0.27
CA TYR A 80 11.78 20.44 1.49
C TYR A 80 11.55 21.36 2.69
N GLU A 81 12.31 22.44 2.80
CA GLU A 81 12.07 23.46 3.82
C GLU A 81 10.64 24.05 3.70
N ALA A 82 10.20 24.36 2.48
CA ALA A 82 8.83 24.81 2.22
C ALA A 82 7.78 23.78 2.64
N VAL A 83 8.02 22.49 2.35
CA VAL A 83 7.12 21.39 2.76
C VAL A 83 7.03 21.29 4.27
N PHE A 84 8.16 21.30 4.99
CA PHE A 84 8.17 21.15 6.45
C PHE A 84 7.69 22.41 7.18
N ASN A 85 7.80 23.59 6.57
CA ASN A 85 7.20 24.82 7.11
C ASN A 85 5.68 24.89 6.86
N TYR A 86 5.14 24.09 5.93
CA TYR A 86 3.72 24.11 5.63
C TYR A 86 2.92 23.26 6.63
N LYS A 87 2.29 23.92 7.61
CA LYS A 87 1.52 23.27 8.71
C LYS A 87 0.51 22.22 8.22
N ARG A 88 -0.14 22.42 7.07
CA ARG A 88 -1.10 21.44 6.52
C ARG A 88 -0.46 20.09 6.18
N VAL A 89 0.82 20.06 5.80
CA VAL A 89 1.54 18.81 5.53
C VAL A 89 1.65 17.95 6.78
N TRP A 90 1.98 18.56 7.93
CA TRP A 90 2.07 17.85 9.21
C TRP A 90 0.71 17.29 9.65
N VAL A 91 -0.36 18.06 9.49
CA VAL A 91 -1.72 17.60 9.77
C VAL A 91 -2.10 16.45 8.85
N GLY A 92 -1.83 16.59 7.54
CA GLY A 92 -2.08 15.55 6.54
C GLY A 92 -1.31 14.26 6.81
N LEU A 93 -0.01 14.37 7.12
CA LEU A 93 0.85 13.24 7.50
C LEU A 93 0.33 12.53 8.75
N GLY A 94 -0.01 13.30 9.79
CA GLY A 94 -0.55 12.76 11.04
C GLY A 94 -1.86 12.02 10.84
N ASN A 95 -2.78 12.59 10.05
CA ASN A 95 -4.05 11.95 9.72
C ASN A 95 -3.87 10.71 8.83
N SER A 96 -3.02 10.78 7.79
CA SER A 96 -2.69 9.63 6.95
C SER A 96 -2.09 8.48 7.75
N LEU A 97 -1.15 8.77 8.65
CA LEU A 97 -0.59 7.76 9.54
C LEU A 97 -1.65 7.19 10.48
N PHE A 98 -2.52 8.03 11.04
CA PHE A 98 -3.62 7.59 11.89
C PHE A 98 -4.57 6.65 11.14
N TYR A 99 -5.05 7.03 9.95
CA TYR A 99 -5.93 6.20 9.14
C TYR A 99 -5.22 4.91 8.69
N SER A 100 -3.96 4.98 8.25
CA SER A 100 -3.20 3.80 7.83
C SER A 100 -2.93 2.82 8.96
N VAL A 101 -2.70 3.27 10.20
CA VAL A 101 -2.42 2.36 11.33
C VAL A 101 -3.72 1.84 11.94
N PHE A 102 -4.60 2.74 12.38
CA PHE A 102 -5.84 2.35 13.06
C PHE A 102 -6.85 1.72 12.11
N GLY A 103 -6.95 2.25 10.88
CA GLY A 103 -7.75 1.65 9.82
C GLY A 103 -7.30 0.23 9.56
N THR A 104 -6.02 0.03 9.20
CA THR A 104 -5.47 -1.32 8.96
C THR A 104 -5.70 -2.28 10.11
N MET A 105 -5.50 -1.84 11.37
CA MET A 105 -5.74 -2.69 12.54
C MET A 105 -7.21 -3.14 12.62
N VAL A 106 -8.16 -2.22 12.41
CA VAL A 106 -9.59 -2.55 12.35
C VAL A 106 -9.87 -3.50 11.19
N ASN A 107 -9.34 -3.19 9.99
CA ASN A 107 -9.57 -3.98 8.79
C ASN A 107 -9.07 -5.43 8.94
N VAL A 108 -7.84 -5.62 9.42
CA VAL A 108 -7.26 -6.96 9.67
C VAL A 108 -8.10 -7.71 10.70
N THR A 109 -8.47 -7.06 11.80
CA THR A 109 -9.28 -7.68 12.86
C THR A 109 -10.63 -8.14 12.32
N MET A 110 -11.38 -7.26 11.64
CA MET A 110 -12.68 -7.57 11.06
C MET A 110 -12.58 -8.66 10.00
N THR A 111 -11.51 -8.65 9.21
CA THR A 111 -11.23 -9.67 8.20
C THR A 111 -11.02 -11.04 8.84
N PHE A 112 -10.24 -11.14 9.91
CA PHE A 112 -10.01 -12.42 10.60
C PHE A 112 -11.24 -12.94 11.34
N LEU A 113 -12.02 -12.05 11.97
CA LEU A 113 -13.28 -12.40 12.63
C LEU A 113 -14.29 -12.99 11.64
N ALA A 114 -14.32 -12.52 10.39
CA ALA A 114 -15.15 -13.09 9.34
C ALA A 114 -14.52 -14.32 8.67
N ALA A 115 -13.21 -14.29 8.38
CA ALA A 115 -12.51 -15.32 7.62
C ALA A 115 -12.43 -16.64 8.37
N TYR A 116 -12.16 -16.60 9.68
CA TYR A 116 -11.96 -17.78 10.51
C TYR A 116 -13.17 -18.73 10.53
N PRO A 117 -14.40 -18.30 10.87
CA PRO A 117 -15.55 -19.19 10.82
C PRO A 117 -15.87 -19.63 9.39
N LEU A 118 -15.72 -18.75 8.39
CA LEU A 118 -15.98 -19.08 6.98
C LEU A 118 -14.95 -20.07 6.40
N ALA A 119 -13.74 -20.15 6.96
CA ALA A 119 -12.74 -21.13 6.57
C ALA A 119 -13.18 -22.57 6.94
N ARG A 120 -13.88 -22.73 8.07
CA ARG A 120 -14.33 -24.04 8.58
C ARG A 120 -15.37 -24.69 7.66
N GLN A 121 -15.24 -26.00 7.41
CA GLN A 121 -16.18 -26.74 6.56
C GLN A 121 -17.53 -26.98 7.27
N ASN A 122 -17.50 -27.09 8.59
CA ASN A 122 -18.67 -27.47 9.40
C ASN A 122 -19.55 -26.27 9.80
N LEU A 123 -19.27 -25.05 9.31
CA LEU A 123 -20.09 -23.88 9.62
C LEU A 123 -21.44 -23.96 8.87
N PRO A 124 -22.59 -24.06 9.58
CA PRO A 124 -23.89 -24.03 8.93
C PRO A 124 -24.08 -22.69 8.20
N GLY A 125 -24.60 -22.73 6.97
CA GLY A 125 -24.84 -21.51 6.18
C GLY A 125 -23.58 -20.88 5.56
N ARG A 126 -22.40 -21.52 5.64
CA ARG A 126 -21.15 -21.01 5.04
C ARG A 126 -21.29 -20.56 3.58
N LYS A 127 -21.96 -21.37 2.74
CA LYS A 127 -22.16 -21.04 1.32
C LYS A 127 -22.98 -19.76 1.16
N PHE A 128 -24.01 -19.59 1.99
CA PHE A 128 -24.85 -18.40 1.98
C PHE A 128 -24.08 -17.14 2.38
N PHE A 129 -23.35 -17.17 3.50
CA PHE A 129 -22.55 -16.01 3.93
C PHE A 129 -21.42 -15.68 2.95
N THR A 130 -20.73 -16.69 2.42
CA THR A 130 -19.70 -16.49 1.38
C THR A 130 -20.31 -15.84 0.13
N PHE A 131 -21.48 -16.31 -0.30
CA PHE A 131 -22.22 -15.71 -1.42
C PHE A 131 -22.64 -14.27 -1.11
N LEU A 132 -23.11 -13.97 0.11
CA LEU A 132 -23.50 -12.62 0.51
C LEU A 132 -22.32 -11.64 0.41
N PHE A 133 -21.14 -12.02 0.91
CA PHE A 133 -19.93 -11.20 0.76
C PHE A 133 -19.58 -11.00 -0.72
N LEU A 134 -19.58 -12.07 -1.52
CA LEU A 134 -19.31 -11.98 -2.96
C LEU A 134 -20.33 -11.09 -3.69
N PHE A 135 -21.60 -11.18 -3.32
CA PHE A 135 -22.66 -10.36 -3.88
C PHE A 135 -22.39 -8.88 -3.62
N THR A 136 -22.00 -8.50 -2.39
CA THR A 136 -21.66 -7.10 -2.07
C THR A 136 -20.41 -6.56 -2.77
N MET A 137 -19.52 -7.46 -3.25
CA MET A 137 -18.36 -7.07 -4.06
C MET A 137 -18.77 -6.71 -5.49
N LEU A 138 -19.77 -7.41 -6.03
CA LEU A 138 -20.26 -7.22 -7.39
C LEU A 138 -21.36 -6.16 -7.48
N PHE A 139 -22.16 -6.03 -6.43
CA PHE A 139 -23.31 -5.14 -6.35
C PHE A 139 -23.15 -4.21 -5.15
N GLY A 140 -23.12 -2.89 -5.42
CA GLY A 140 -23.05 -1.85 -4.41
C GLY A 140 -24.14 -0.80 -4.61
N GLY A 141 -24.50 -0.09 -3.53
CA GLY A 141 -25.50 0.99 -3.58
C GLY A 141 -25.04 2.21 -4.38
N GLY A 142 -23.75 2.30 -4.74
CA GLY A 142 -23.17 3.46 -5.41
C GLY A 142 -22.90 4.63 -4.46
N LEU A 143 -22.27 5.68 -4.99
CA LEU A 143 -21.77 6.81 -4.21
C LEU A 143 -22.88 7.55 -3.45
N ILE A 144 -23.98 7.91 -4.13
CA ILE A 144 -25.05 8.73 -3.54
C ILE A 144 -25.76 8.00 -2.40
N PRO A 145 -26.25 6.76 -2.56
CA PRO A 145 -26.88 6.03 -1.46
C PRO A 145 -25.92 5.76 -0.29
N THR A 146 -24.65 5.45 -0.57
CA THR A 146 -23.64 5.29 0.49
C THR A 146 -23.41 6.58 1.25
N TYR A 147 -23.31 7.72 0.56
CA TYR A 147 -23.19 9.04 1.20
C TYR A 147 -24.38 9.34 2.13
N LEU A 148 -25.60 9.16 1.65
CA LEU A 148 -26.82 9.39 2.43
C LEU A 148 -26.90 8.45 3.64
N ASN A 149 -26.44 7.21 3.51
CA ASN A 149 -26.36 6.27 4.62
C ASN A 149 -25.37 6.74 5.70
N LEU A 150 -24.15 7.13 5.30
CA LEU A 150 -23.13 7.64 6.22
C LEU A 150 -23.55 8.95 6.89
N GLN A 151 -24.30 9.80 6.17
CA GLN A 151 -24.93 11.00 6.72
C GLN A 151 -25.94 10.66 7.81
N LYS A 152 -26.85 9.72 7.55
CA LYS A 152 -27.86 9.27 8.52
C LYS A 152 -27.23 8.62 9.76
N LEU A 153 -26.10 7.95 9.60
CA LEU A 153 -25.32 7.38 10.69
C LEU A 153 -24.50 8.43 11.47
N GLY A 154 -24.49 9.69 11.03
CA GLY A 154 -23.73 10.77 11.68
C GLY A 154 -22.21 10.62 11.56
N LEU A 155 -21.73 9.83 10.58
CA LEU A 155 -20.30 9.55 10.42
C LEU A 155 -19.58 10.62 9.62
N LEU A 156 -20.27 11.38 8.77
CA LEU A 156 -19.65 12.41 7.93
C LEU A 156 -18.85 13.42 8.75
N ASN A 157 -17.73 13.86 8.19
CA ASN A 157 -16.79 14.77 8.84
C ASN A 157 -16.25 14.27 10.19
N THR A 158 -16.06 12.95 10.33
CA THR A 158 -15.40 12.34 11.48
C THR A 158 -14.31 11.39 11.01
N ARG A 159 -13.31 11.10 11.87
CA ARG A 159 -12.25 10.11 11.56
C ARG A 159 -12.81 8.71 11.29
N TRP A 160 -13.95 8.37 11.87
CA TRP A 160 -14.57 7.05 11.74
C TRP A 160 -15.09 6.77 10.33
N VAL A 161 -15.47 7.81 9.58
CA VAL A 161 -15.90 7.66 8.18
C VAL A 161 -14.80 7.12 7.27
N MET A 162 -13.53 7.29 7.67
CA MET A 162 -12.38 6.78 6.95
C MET A 162 -12.02 5.34 7.31
N ILE A 163 -12.54 4.83 8.44
CA ILE A 163 -12.12 3.54 9.02
C ILE A 163 -13.23 2.48 8.94
N LEU A 164 -14.46 2.84 9.28
CA LEU A 164 -15.57 1.88 9.40
C LEU A 164 -16.14 1.44 8.05
N PRO A 165 -16.44 2.37 7.11
CA PRO A 165 -16.91 1.99 5.79
C PRO A 165 -15.83 1.20 5.05
N GLY A 166 -16.20 0.05 4.50
CA GLY A 166 -15.22 -0.81 3.83
C GLY A 166 -14.20 -1.47 4.76
N SER A 167 -14.50 -1.56 6.07
CA SER A 167 -13.64 -2.26 7.06
C SER A 167 -13.33 -3.71 6.67
N ILE A 168 -14.17 -4.35 5.85
CA ILE A 168 -13.87 -5.65 5.24
C ILE A 168 -13.78 -5.48 3.72
N ALA A 169 -12.57 -5.40 3.19
CA ALA A 169 -12.37 -5.61 1.76
C ALA A 169 -12.57 -7.10 1.42
N ILE A 170 -13.61 -7.38 0.62
CA ILE A 170 -14.06 -8.74 0.34
C ILE A 170 -12.97 -9.57 -0.35
N TRP A 171 -12.17 -8.96 -1.22
CA TRP A 171 -11.03 -9.62 -1.84
C TRP A 171 -10.03 -10.17 -0.79
N ASN A 172 -9.65 -9.35 0.19
CA ASN A 172 -8.75 -9.75 1.27
C ASN A 172 -9.39 -10.83 2.16
N LEU A 173 -10.71 -10.76 2.39
CA LEU A 173 -11.46 -11.81 3.07
C LEU A 173 -11.35 -13.16 2.35
N LEU A 174 -11.56 -13.19 1.03
CA LEU A 174 -11.48 -14.43 0.24
C LEU A 174 -10.08 -15.04 0.23
N ILE A 175 -9.04 -14.20 0.08
CA ILE A 175 -7.65 -14.66 0.17
C ILE A 175 -7.39 -15.24 1.55
N THR A 176 -7.83 -14.56 2.62
CA THR A 176 -7.63 -15.04 4.00
C THR A 176 -8.36 -16.35 4.25
N ILE A 177 -9.61 -16.48 3.81
CA ILE A 177 -10.37 -17.75 3.88
C ILE A 177 -9.61 -18.89 3.18
N THR A 178 -9.08 -18.62 1.99
CA THR A 178 -8.36 -19.61 1.19
C THR A 178 -7.07 -20.03 1.90
N TYR A 179 -6.29 -19.05 2.37
CA TYR A 179 -5.06 -19.27 3.11
C TYR A 179 -5.28 -20.11 4.37
N LEU A 180 -6.31 -19.78 5.17
CA LEU A 180 -6.64 -20.50 6.39
C LEU A 180 -7.01 -21.96 6.08
N ARG A 181 -7.75 -22.22 4.99
CA ARG A 181 -8.11 -23.58 4.57
C ARG A 181 -6.93 -24.40 4.06
N THR A 182 -5.98 -23.78 3.37
CA THR A 182 -4.84 -24.51 2.79
C THR A 182 -3.72 -24.72 3.79
N THR A 183 -3.57 -23.82 4.76
CA THR A 183 -2.40 -23.80 5.66
C THR A 183 -2.68 -24.44 7.01
N ILE A 184 -3.95 -24.49 7.44
CA ILE A 184 -4.34 -25.03 8.74
C ILE A 184 -5.14 -26.32 8.53
N PRO A 185 -4.49 -27.49 8.65
CA PRO A 185 -5.16 -28.78 8.54
C PRO A 185 -6.24 -28.94 9.61
N THR A 186 -7.31 -29.68 9.27
CA THR A 186 -8.44 -29.94 10.19
C THR A 186 -8.02 -30.75 11.41
N GLU A 187 -6.97 -31.54 11.31
CA GLU A 187 -6.46 -32.40 12.38
C GLU A 187 -5.92 -31.57 13.56
N ILE A 188 -5.33 -30.40 13.30
CA ILE A 188 -4.85 -29.48 14.35
C ILE A 188 -6.03 -28.96 15.17
N HIS A 189 -7.15 -28.71 14.52
CA HIS A 189 -8.36 -28.27 15.17
C HIS A 189 -8.95 -29.36 16.05
N ASP A 190 -9.05 -30.58 15.54
CA ASP A 190 -9.65 -31.70 16.27
C ASP A 190 -8.80 -32.09 17.50
N ALA A 191 -7.47 -32.07 17.36
CA ALA A 191 -6.56 -32.25 18.50
C ALA A 191 -6.76 -31.16 19.57
N ALA A 192 -6.85 -29.90 19.16
CA ALA A 192 -7.08 -28.80 20.09
C ALA A 192 -8.45 -28.90 20.80
N GLN A 193 -9.48 -29.42 20.14
CA GLN A 193 -10.79 -29.65 20.77
C GLN A 193 -10.74 -30.78 21.79
N ILE A 194 -9.98 -31.86 21.54
CA ILE A 194 -9.74 -32.93 22.51
C ILE A 194 -9.04 -32.37 23.77
N ASP A 195 -8.13 -31.41 23.60
CA ASP A 195 -7.45 -30.69 24.69
C ASP A 195 -8.34 -29.64 25.40
N GLY A 196 -9.63 -29.56 25.06
CA GLY A 196 -10.58 -28.62 25.66
C GLY A 196 -10.37 -27.15 25.23
N CYS A 197 -9.69 -26.91 24.11
CA CYS A 197 -9.47 -25.57 23.58
C CYS A 197 -10.76 -25.01 22.96
N ASN A 198 -11.28 -23.93 23.54
CA ASN A 198 -12.40 -23.18 22.96
C ASN A 198 -11.98 -22.45 21.67
N ASP A 199 -12.93 -22.16 20.78
CA ASP A 199 -12.74 -21.52 19.48
C ASP A 199 -12.00 -20.18 19.54
N ILE A 200 -12.33 -19.30 20.50
CA ILE A 200 -11.64 -18.01 20.65
C ILE A 200 -10.17 -18.24 21.03
N LYS A 201 -9.91 -19.21 21.93
CA LYS A 201 -8.56 -19.56 22.35
C LYS A 201 -7.78 -20.19 21.20
N TYR A 202 -8.44 -21.03 20.39
CA TYR A 202 -7.87 -21.62 19.17
C TYR A 202 -7.49 -20.54 18.15
N LEU A 203 -8.38 -19.58 17.91
CA LEU A 203 -8.13 -18.44 17.02
C LEU A 203 -6.89 -17.66 17.46
N ILE A 204 -6.82 -17.25 18.73
CA ILE A 204 -5.74 -16.40 19.23
C ILE A 204 -4.42 -17.16 19.35
N SER A 205 -4.46 -18.40 19.85
CA SER A 205 -3.25 -19.14 20.25
C SER A 205 -2.64 -19.97 19.11
N ILE A 206 -3.44 -20.35 18.10
CA ILE A 206 -3.01 -21.25 17.03
C ILE A 206 -3.17 -20.57 15.67
N VAL A 207 -4.37 -20.10 15.34
CA VAL A 207 -4.66 -19.56 14.00
C VAL A 207 -3.88 -18.28 13.72
N LEU A 208 -3.91 -17.28 14.62
CA LEU A 208 -3.22 -16.01 14.40
C LEU A 208 -1.69 -16.19 14.27
N PRO A 209 -0.99 -16.96 15.13
CA PRO A 209 0.44 -17.20 14.97
C PRO A 209 0.82 -17.91 13.67
N LEU A 210 0.03 -18.89 13.22
CA LEU A 210 0.24 -19.57 11.94
C LEU A 210 -0.08 -18.68 10.74
N SER A 211 -0.93 -17.67 10.93
CA SER A 211 -1.38 -16.75 9.88
C SER A 211 -0.54 -15.48 9.74
N LYS A 212 0.62 -15.38 10.40
CA LYS A 212 1.52 -14.21 10.28
C LYS A 212 1.83 -13.82 8.82
N PRO A 213 2.08 -14.75 7.88
CA PRO A 213 2.33 -14.38 6.49
C PRO A 213 1.14 -13.68 5.83
N ILE A 214 -0.07 -14.23 5.97
CA ILE A 214 -1.27 -13.62 5.36
C ILE A 214 -1.65 -12.31 6.06
N ILE A 215 -1.47 -12.21 7.39
CA ILE A 215 -1.68 -10.97 8.15
C ILE A 215 -0.79 -9.86 7.58
N ALA A 216 0.50 -10.14 7.34
CA ALA A 216 1.42 -9.15 6.77
C ALA A 216 0.98 -8.69 5.37
N VAL A 217 0.52 -9.63 4.53
CA VAL A 217 0.03 -9.33 3.17
C VAL A 217 -1.21 -8.44 3.21
N ILE A 218 -2.25 -8.82 3.95
CA ILE A 218 -3.49 -8.02 3.99
C ILE A 218 -3.29 -6.70 4.73
N ALA A 219 -2.42 -6.66 5.76
CA ALA A 219 -2.09 -5.43 6.47
C ALA A 219 -1.41 -4.42 5.55
N LEU A 220 -0.49 -4.86 4.68
CA LEU A 220 0.08 -3.98 3.66
C LEU A 220 -1.01 -3.44 2.74
N PHE A 221 -1.86 -4.32 2.19
CA PHE A 221 -2.89 -3.89 1.25
C PHE A 221 -3.83 -2.85 1.86
N TYR A 222 -4.28 -3.05 3.10
CA TYR A 222 -5.07 -2.04 3.81
C TYR A 222 -4.27 -0.78 4.11
N ALA A 223 -3.02 -0.88 4.55
CA ALA A 223 -2.20 0.29 4.87
C ALA A 223 -1.95 1.17 3.65
N VAL A 224 -1.64 0.56 2.50
CA VAL A 224 -1.47 1.24 1.21
C VAL A 224 -2.79 1.87 0.76
N GLN A 225 -3.92 1.19 0.91
CA GLN A 225 -5.23 1.74 0.57
C GLN A 225 -5.55 2.99 1.41
N HIS A 226 -5.38 2.90 2.73
CA HIS A 226 -5.57 4.05 3.64
C HIS A 226 -4.60 5.20 3.34
N TRP A 227 -3.35 4.89 3.02
CA TRP A 227 -2.33 5.89 2.67
C TRP A 227 -2.70 6.66 1.40
N ASN A 228 -3.31 5.98 0.45
CA ASN A 228 -3.74 6.52 -0.85
C ASN A 228 -5.20 7.01 -0.83
N THR A 229 -5.81 7.15 0.34
CA THR A 229 -7.22 7.57 0.41
C THR A 229 -7.36 9.05 0.07
N TYR A 230 -7.81 9.29 -1.16
CA TYR A 230 -8.09 10.60 -1.72
C TYR A 230 -9.60 10.82 -1.90
N PHE A 231 -10.25 9.96 -2.69
CA PHE A 231 -11.62 10.20 -3.15
C PHE A 231 -12.64 10.16 -1.99
N ASP A 232 -12.52 9.17 -1.10
CA ASP A 232 -13.40 9.07 0.08
C ASP A 232 -13.23 10.27 1.02
N ALA A 233 -11.97 10.71 1.23
CA ALA A 233 -11.68 11.88 2.05
C ALA A 233 -12.29 13.16 1.46
N LEU A 234 -12.20 13.34 0.14
CA LEU A 234 -12.76 14.49 -0.57
C LEU A 234 -14.29 14.57 -0.43
N ILE A 235 -14.96 13.43 -0.39
CA ILE A 235 -16.43 13.37 -0.34
C ILE A 235 -16.94 13.47 1.10
N TYR A 236 -16.30 12.76 2.03
CA TYR A 236 -16.85 12.55 3.37
C TYR A 236 -16.30 13.53 4.42
N LEU A 237 -15.13 14.14 4.19
CA LEU A 237 -14.53 15.10 5.11
C LEU A 237 -14.74 16.54 4.61
N ARG A 238 -14.97 17.45 5.56
CA ARG A 238 -15.13 18.89 5.29
C ARG A 238 -14.10 19.72 6.05
N ASP A 239 -13.73 19.27 7.25
CA ASP A 239 -12.72 19.92 8.08
C ASP A 239 -11.31 19.60 7.58
N HIS A 240 -10.56 20.64 7.21
CA HIS A 240 -9.16 20.55 6.82
C HIS A 240 -8.29 19.88 7.90
N GLY A 241 -8.67 19.98 9.17
CA GLY A 241 -8.00 19.30 10.29
C GLY A 241 -8.07 17.77 10.23
N LEU A 242 -8.97 17.21 9.43
CA LEU A 242 -9.16 15.76 9.25
C LEU A 242 -8.60 15.25 7.93
N HIS A 243 -8.19 16.14 7.03
CA HIS A 243 -7.74 15.77 5.70
C HIS A 243 -6.46 14.92 5.76
N PRO A 244 -6.39 13.80 5.01
CA PRO A 244 -5.17 13.04 4.83
C PRO A 244 -4.20 13.77 3.89
N LEU A 245 -2.94 13.32 3.88
CA LEU A 245 -1.87 13.87 3.05
C LEU A 245 -2.24 13.93 1.56
N GLN A 246 -2.99 12.96 1.04
CA GLN A 246 -3.38 12.93 -0.37
C GLN A 246 -4.29 14.10 -0.77
N ILE A 247 -5.14 14.56 0.15
CA ILE A 247 -5.96 15.75 -0.07
C ILE A 247 -5.08 17.01 -0.06
N VAL A 248 -4.14 17.10 0.89
CA VAL A 248 -3.20 18.22 0.97
C VAL A 248 -2.34 18.30 -0.31
N LEU A 249 -1.85 17.15 -0.77
CA LEU A 249 -1.12 17.03 -2.04
C LEU A 249 -1.98 17.51 -3.20
N ARG A 250 -3.22 17.02 -3.32
CA ARG A 250 -4.13 17.50 -4.37
C ARG A 250 -4.38 19.00 -4.28
N GLU A 251 -4.65 19.55 -3.09
CA GLU A 251 -4.86 20.98 -2.91
C GLU A 251 -3.67 21.75 -3.50
N ILE A 252 -2.44 21.35 -3.21
CA ILE A 252 -1.22 21.98 -3.76
C ILE A 252 -1.10 21.81 -5.28
N LEU A 253 -1.43 20.62 -5.81
CA LEU A 253 -1.36 20.30 -7.24
C LEU A 253 -2.42 21.04 -8.06
N VAL A 254 -3.62 21.18 -7.52
CA VAL A 254 -4.83 21.67 -8.20
C VAL A 254 -5.12 23.13 -7.87
N LEU A 255 -4.44 23.71 -6.86
CA LEU A 255 -4.59 25.12 -6.51
C LEU A 255 -4.49 25.96 -7.78
N GLN A 256 -5.58 26.67 -8.06
CA GLN A 256 -5.73 27.57 -9.19
C GLN A 256 -4.55 28.53 -9.25
N GLU A 257 -4.20 28.93 -10.47
CA GLU A 257 -3.41 30.13 -10.75
C GLU A 257 -3.85 31.19 -9.74
N MET A 258 -2.94 31.67 -8.89
CA MET A 258 -3.26 32.83 -8.07
C MET A 258 -3.73 33.89 -9.06
N GLU A 259 -4.95 34.42 -8.89
CA GLU A 259 -5.38 35.57 -9.67
C GLU A 259 -4.25 36.59 -9.58
N MET A 260 -3.78 37.06 -10.75
CA MET A 260 -2.89 38.20 -10.87
C MET A 260 -3.65 39.44 -10.35
N GLY A 261 -3.89 39.49 -9.05
CA GLY A 261 -4.21 40.72 -8.34
C GLY A 261 -2.97 41.62 -8.31
N ASP A 262 -3.05 42.69 -7.51
CA ASP A 262 -2.07 43.78 -7.40
C ASP A 262 -0.68 43.38 -6.82
N ILE A 263 -0.30 42.11 -6.96
CA ILE A 263 0.97 41.53 -6.50
C ILE A 263 2.07 41.94 -7.50
N ASP A 264 3.19 42.44 -6.99
CA ASP A 264 4.37 42.75 -7.80
C ASP A 264 4.82 41.51 -8.59
N LEU A 265 5.17 41.72 -9.87
CA LEU A 265 5.56 40.67 -10.79
C LEU A 265 6.75 39.85 -10.27
N HIS A 266 7.69 40.49 -9.57
CA HIS A 266 8.83 39.80 -8.96
C HIS A 266 8.41 38.86 -7.82
N GLU A 267 7.50 39.32 -6.97
CA GLU A 267 6.96 38.53 -5.86
C GLU A 267 6.09 37.38 -6.38
N TYR A 268 5.33 37.62 -7.45
CA TYR A 268 4.56 36.60 -8.15
C TYR A 268 5.44 35.45 -8.68
N TYR A 269 6.54 35.76 -9.38
CA TYR A 269 7.47 34.72 -9.88
C TYR A 269 8.12 33.91 -8.75
N LYS A 270 8.43 34.55 -7.62
CA LYS A 270 9.00 33.86 -6.45
C LYS A 270 7.98 32.89 -5.82
N LEU A 271 6.73 33.31 -5.67
CA LEU A 271 5.65 32.47 -5.13
C LEU A 271 5.31 31.30 -6.06
N MET A 272 5.24 31.54 -7.36
CA MET A 272 5.09 30.52 -8.40
C MET A 272 6.17 29.45 -8.31
N GLY A 273 7.42 29.87 -8.21
CA GLY A 273 8.56 28.98 -8.13
C GLY A 273 8.58 28.15 -6.84
N LEU A 274 8.26 28.76 -5.70
CA LEU A 274 8.13 28.05 -4.44
C LEU A 274 7.01 27.00 -4.48
N LYS A 275 5.89 27.30 -5.16
CA LYS A 275 4.78 26.35 -5.37
C LYS A 275 5.20 25.14 -6.20
N GLU A 276 5.94 25.36 -7.28
CA GLU A 276 6.49 24.29 -8.12
C GLU A 276 7.46 23.39 -7.34
N LEU A 277 8.35 23.96 -6.53
CA LEU A 277 9.23 23.18 -5.66
C LEU A 277 8.46 22.39 -4.60
N LEU A 278 7.46 23.04 -3.98
CA LEU A 278 6.62 22.41 -2.95
C LEU A 278 5.87 21.21 -3.54
N LYS A 279 5.38 21.31 -4.79
CA LYS A 279 4.76 20.20 -5.52
C LYS A 279 5.68 18.97 -5.60
N TYR A 280 6.87 19.12 -6.19
CA TYR A 280 7.76 17.96 -6.40
C TYR A 280 8.27 17.39 -5.07
N SER A 281 8.64 18.26 -4.14
CA SER A 281 9.12 17.85 -2.81
C SER A 281 8.04 17.12 -2.02
N LEU A 282 6.78 17.58 -2.09
CA LEU A 282 5.68 16.91 -1.39
C LEU A 282 5.37 15.53 -1.97
N ILE A 283 5.48 15.33 -3.29
CA ILE A 283 5.32 14.01 -3.91
C ILE A 283 6.36 13.03 -3.34
N VAL A 284 7.62 13.47 -3.23
CA VAL A 284 8.70 12.64 -2.66
C VAL A 284 8.42 12.32 -1.18
N VAL A 285 8.05 13.32 -0.38
CA VAL A 285 7.70 13.14 1.04
C VAL A 285 6.49 12.20 1.21
N ALA A 286 5.48 12.31 0.35
CA ALA A 286 4.30 11.45 0.39
C ALA A 286 4.59 10.00 -0.02
N ALA A 287 5.54 9.79 -0.95
CA ALA A 287 5.95 8.45 -1.40
C ALA A 287 6.90 7.75 -0.41
N PHE A 288 7.70 8.52 0.34
CA PHE A 288 8.76 7.99 1.19
C PHE A 288 8.30 6.90 2.18
N PRO A 289 7.19 7.04 2.94
CA PRO A 289 6.76 6.03 3.89
C PRO A 289 6.40 4.68 3.24
N ILE A 290 5.77 4.71 2.05
CA ILE A 290 5.47 3.48 1.31
C ILE A 290 6.76 2.81 0.83
N LEU A 291 7.71 3.60 0.30
CA LEU A 291 9.00 3.08 -0.18
C LEU A 291 9.80 2.42 0.95
N VAL A 292 9.77 2.98 2.16
CA VAL A 292 10.44 2.39 3.33
C VAL A 292 9.78 1.08 3.75
N VAL A 293 8.45 0.97 3.70
CA VAL A 293 7.72 -0.25 4.10
C VAL A 293 7.88 -1.38 3.08
N TYR A 294 8.08 -1.06 1.79
CA TYR A 294 8.09 -2.03 0.70
C TYR A 294 9.11 -3.19 0.88
N PRO A 295 10.41 -2.97 1.19
CA PRO A 295 11.38 -4.06 1.39
C PRO A 295 11.00 -5.02 2.51
N PHE A 296 10.43 -4.50 3.61
CA PHE A 296 10.01 -5.32 4.75
C PHE A 296 8.89 -6.26 4.33
N VAL A 297 7.95 -5.77 3.53
CA VAL A 297 6.80 -6.57 3.12
C VAL A 297 7.14 -7.53 1.98
N GLN A 298 8.02 -7.15 1.05
CA GLN A 298 8.49 -8.01 -0.03
C GLN A 298 8.99 -9.38 0.47
N LYS A 299 9.68 -9.41 1.62
CA LYS A 299 10.14 -10.66 2.27
C LYS A 299 9.00 -11.62 2.62
N TYR A 300 7.82 -11.12 2.96
CA TYR A 300 6.64 -11.95 3.28
C TYR A 300 5.92 -12.42 2.02
N PHE A 301 5.89 -11.60 0.97
CA PHE A 301 5.31 -11.98 -0.33
C PHE A 301 6.05 -13.13 -1.00
N ILE A 302 7.38 -13.10 -1.01
CA ILE A 302 8.20 -14.16 -1.61
C ILE A 302 7.94 -15.51 -0.92
N LYS A 303 7.77 -15.51 0.40
CA LYS A 303 7.43 -16.72 1.17
C LYS A 303 6.01 -17.22 0.90
N GLY A 304 5.05 -16.31 0.71
CA GLY A 304 3.64 -16.66 0.43
C GLY A 304 3.43 -17.22 -0.98
N MET A 305 4.09 -16.64 -2.00
CA MET A 305 3.97 -17.09 -3.39
C MET A 305 4.65 -18.45 -3.64
N MET A 306 5.77 -18.72 -2.97
CA MET A 306 6.49 -20.01 -3.07
C MET A 306 5.63 -21.19 -2.59
N ILE A 307 4.64 -20.98 -1.72
CA ILE A 307 3.71 -22.04 -1.28
C ILE A 307 2.64 -22.31 -2.36
N GLY A 308 2.29 -21.30 -3.15
CA GLY A 308 1.29 -21.41 -4.22
C GLY A 308 1.80 -22.01 -5.53
N SER A 309 3.12 -21.99 -5.77
CA SER A 309 3.73 -22.53 -7.00
C SER A 309 4.17 -23.99 -6.90
N ILE A 310 3.98 -24.66 -5.76
CA ILE A 310 4.23 -26.10 -5.59
C ILE A 310 2.93 -26.87 -5.90
N LYS A 311 2.25 -26.48 -6.98
CA LYS A 311 1.17 -27.25 -7.60
C LYS A 311 1.48 -27.48 -9.06
#